data_AF-A0A940JIS4-F1
#
_entry.id   AF-A0A940JIS4-F1
#
_cell.length_a   1.000
_cell.length_b   1.000
_cell.length_c   1.000
_cell.angle_alpha   90.00
_cell.angle_beta   90.00
_cell.angle_gamma   90.00
#
_symmetry.space_group_name_H-M   'P 1'
#
loop_
_entity.id
_entity.type
_entity.pdbx_description
1 polymer ?
#
loop_
_entity_poly.entity_id
_entity_poly.type
_entity_poly.pdbx_seq_one_letter_code
_entity_poly.pdbx_strand_id
1 'polypeptide(L)'
;MRYLFMVLFLTSAPASFAQTSLALSGETPLSFTSLGTGTYNMTVVYNTASFFALDLAKKADSINAMPVDFLIDARGGLSKFFIIKGSSGNVAVGTFSPTEKLSVNGKVRAQEIKVEAANWPDYVFKSTYKLTPLAEIESFIKQNGHLPGVPSAKDVAGNGIEVGANQVVLLKKIEELTLYLIELQKGFQLQAKKIEIQESEINRLKWNMK
;
A
#
# COMPACT_ATOMS: atom_id res chain seq x y z
N MET A 1 45.90 -22.54 32.60
CA MET A 1 44.50 -23.00 32.43
C MET A 1 44.39 -23.65 31.06
N ARG A 2 43.98 -24.92 30.97
CA ARG A 2 43.83 -25.67 29.70
C ARG A 2 42.37 -25.58 29.25
N TYR A 3 42.12 -25.03 28.07
CA TYR A 3 40.80 -25.12 27.44
C TYR A 3 40.65 -26.53 26.84
N LEU A 4 39.60 -27.25 27.26
CA LEU A 4 39.25 -28.56 26.73
C LEU A 4 38.40 -28.34 25.46
N PHE A 5 39.01 -28.52 24.28
CA PHE A 5 38.27 -28.62 23.02
C PHE A 5 37.69 -30.04 22.89
N MET A 6 36.38 -30.19 23.08
CA MET A 6 35.68 -31.43 22.79
C MET A 6 35.20 -31.41 21.33
N VAL A 7 35.92 -32.12 20.45
CA VAL A 7 35.50 -32.37 19.07
C VAL A 7 34.73 -33.68 19.06
N LEU A 8 33.41 -33.62 18.84
CA LEU A 8 32.56 -34.80 18.76
C LEU A 8 32.65 -35.39 17.33
N PHE A 9 33.38 -36.49 17.16
CA PHE A 9 33.35 -37.27 15.93
C PHE A 9 32.15 -38.23 15.99
N LEU A 10 31.08 -37.96 15.23
CA LEU A 10 30.07 -38.98 14.95
C LEU A 10 30.65 -39.97 13.95
N THR A 11 31.13 -41.11 14.44
CA THR A 11 31.45 -42.25 13.59
C THR A 11 30.18 -43.01 13.25
N SER A 12 30.08 -43.43 11.99
CA SER A 12 28.90 -44.04 11.39
C SER A 12 28.64 -45.45 11.94
N ALA A 13 27.82 -45.55 12.97
CA ALA A 13 26.98 -46.72 13.23
C ALA A 13 25.52 -46.25 13.17
N PRO A 14 24.58 -47.04 12.60
CA PRO A 14 23.18 -46.67 12.52
C PRO A 14 22.51 -46.90 13.89
N ALA A 15 22.92 -46.14 14.89
CA ALA A 15 22.07 -45.88 16.04
C ALA A 15 21.10 -44.77 15.60
N SER A 16 19.83 -45.11 15.46
CA SER A 16 18.78 -44.12 15.23
C SER A 16 18.69 -43.21 16.44
N PHE A 17 19.38 -42.08 16.40
CA PHE A 17 19.19 -41.00 17.37
C PHE A 17 17.87 -40.31 17.07
N ALA A 18 16.81 -40.68 17.79
CA ALA A 18 15.53 -39.97 17.79
C ALA A 18 15.61 -38.76 18.74
N GLN A 19 16.50 -37.82 18.46
CA GLN A 19 16.53 -36.56 19.19
C GLN A 19 15.63 -35.56 18.44
N THR A 20 14.47 -35.23 19.02
CA THR A 20 13.51 -34.27 18.43
C THR A 20 13.88 -32.81 18.69
N SER A 21 14.84 -32.55 19.58
CA SER A 21 15.30 -31.21 19.92
C SER A 21 16.75 -31.17 20.38
N LEU A 22 17.46 -30.11 19.99
CA LEU A 22 18.80 -29.77 20.49
C LEU A 22 18.64 -28.61 21.47
N ALA A 23 18.87 -28.86 22.76
CA ALA A 23 18.90 -27.83 23.78
C ALA A 23 20.31 -27.22 23.86
N LEU A 24 20.42 -25.91 23.67
CA LEU A 24 21.67 -25.17 23.76
C LEU A 24 21.58 -24.18 24.93
N SER A 25 22.55 -24.22 25.82
CA SER A 25 22.64 -23.37 27.02
C SER A 25 23.98 -22.62 27.05
N GLY A 26 23.96 -21.34 27.40
CA GLY A 26 25.15 -20.48 27.48
C GLY A 26 24.95 -19.14 26.76
N GLU A 27 25.89 -18.20 26.96
CA GLU A 27 25.83 -16.86 26.33
C GLU A 27 26.40 -16.82 24.90
N THR A 28 26.93 -17.95 24.42
CA THR A 28 27.52 -18.04 23.08
C THR A 28 26.42 -18.16 22.01
N PRO A 29 26.41 -17.28 20.98
CA PRO A 29 25.46 -17.35 19.88
C PRO A 29 25.54 -18.67 19.10
N LEU A 30 24.40 -19.11 18.55
CA LEU A 30 24.37 -20.23 17.61
C LEU A 30 24.92 -19.78 16.26
N SER A 31 26.00 -20.42 15.82
CA SER A 31 26.63 -20.15 14.52
C SER A 31 26.44 -21.32 13.57
N PHE A 32 25.97 -21.03 12.36
CA PHE A 32 25.93 -21.97 11.25
C PHE A 32 26.97 -21.51 10.22
N THR A 33 28.04 -22.29 10.03
CA THR A 33 29.07 -22.03 9.02
C THR A 33 28.86 -22.97 7.83
N SER A 34 28.67 -22.39 6.64
CA SER A 34 28.67 -23.15 5.39
C SER A 34 30.11 -23.33 4.90
N LEU A 35 30.52 -24.57 4.61
CA LEU A 35 31.80 -24.89 3.99
C LEU A 35 31.71 -24.69 2.45
N GLY A 36 31.65 -23.43 2.01
CA GLY A 36 31.69 -23.05 0.58
C GLY A 36 32.80 -22.04 0.30
N THR A 37 33.07 -21.75 -0.98
CA THR A 37 34.17 -20.86 -1.47
C THR A 37 34.04 -19.37 -1.09
N GLY A 38 33.13 -19.03 -0.18
CA GLY A 38 33.03 -17.72 0.47
C GLY A 38 32.59 -17.89 1.92
N THR A 39 33.31 -17.28 2.86
CA THR A 39 32.99 -17.32 4.29
C THR A 39 31.78 -16.41 4.58
N TYR A 40 30.57 -16.93 4.40
CA TYR A 40 29.34 -16.29 4.87
C TYR A 40 28.84 -17.04 6.09
N ASN A 41 29.16 -16.52 7.28
CA ASN A 41 28.56 -17.00 8.53
C ASN A 41 27.19 -16.32 8.68
N MET A 42 26.13 -17.11 8.86
CA MET A 42 24.86 -16.61 9.36
C MET A 42 24.82 -16.95 10.84
N THR A 43 25.05 -15.94 11.67
CA THR A 43 25.00 -16.08 13.12
C THR A 43 23.62 -15.67 13.59
N VAL A 44 22.99 -16.49 14.44
CA VAL A 44 21.79 -16.09 15.18
C VAL A 44 22.27 -15.55 16.52
N VAL A 45 22.26 -14.22 16.67
CA VAL A 45 22.61 -13.57 17.93
C VAL A 45 21.34 -13.29 18.73
N TYR A 46 21.26 -13.83 19.95
CA TYR A 46 20.27 -13.42 20.92
C TYR A 46 20.75 -12.14 21.59
N ASN A 47 20.02 -11.04 21.45
CA ASN A 47 20.34 -9.82 22.18
C ASN A 47 19.07 -9.07 22.59
N THR A 48 18.71 -9.21 23.87
CA THR A 48 18.31 -8.20 24.85
C THR A 48 17.58 -8.91 26.00
N ALA A 49 17.49 -8.28 27.17
CA ALA A 49 16.76 -8.83 28.32
C ALA A 49 15.22 -8.77 28.15
N SER A 50 14.70 -8.16 27.09
CA SER A 50 13.28 -7.74 27.01
C SER A 50 12.51 -8.28 25.81
N PHE A 51 13.17 -8.84 24.79
CA PHE A 51 12.50 -9.50 23.67
C PHE A 51 13.43 -10.48 22.95
N PHE A 52 12.84 -11.47 22.27
CA PHE A 52 13.56 -12.36 21.37
C PHE A 52 13.91 -11.61 20.09
N ALA A 53 15.21 -11.43 19.83
CA ALA A 53 15.74 -10.83 18.60
C ALA A 53 16.47 -11.90 17.77
N LEU A 54 16.27 -11.86 16.46
CA LEU A 54 17.04 -12.63 15.48
C LEU A 54 17.86 -11.64 14.66
N ASP A 55 19.10 -11.39 15.07
CA ASP A 55 20.04 -10.60 14.25
C ASP A 55 20.67 -11.52 13.19
N LEU A 56 20.54 -11.13 11.93
CA LEU A 56 21.18 -11.80 10.80
C LEU A 56 22.20 -10.83 10.19
N ALA A 57 23.49 -11.16 10.28
CA ALA A 57 24.59 -10.32 9.83
C ALA A 57 25.54 -11.09 8.90
N LYS A 58 26.03 -10.42 7.85
CA LYS A 58 27.11 -10.95 7.00
C LYS A 58 28.45 -10.51 7.56
N LYS A 59 29.08 -11.41 8.31
CA LYS A 59 30.41 -11.35 8.97
C LYS A 59 30.22 -11.47 10.48
N ALA A 60 30.96 -12.43 11.04
CA ALA A 60 30.96 -12.79 12.44
C ALA A 60 30.92 -11.55 13.35
N ASP A 61 30.10 -11.59 14.40
CA ASP A 61 30.42 -10.78 15.58
C ASP A 61 29.70 -9.46 15.76
N SER A 62 29.51 -8.81 14.62
CA SER A 62 29.51 -7.35 14.57
C SER A 62 28.12 -6.82 14.28
N ILE A 63 27.58 -6.06 15.25
CA ILE A 63 26.36 -5.25 15.08
C ILE A 63 26.47 -4.18 13.97
N ASN A 64 27.67 -3.96 13.44
CA ASN A 64 27.97 -3.02 12.36
C ASN A 64 28.24 -3.71 11.01
N ALA A 65 27.96 -5.02 10.90
CA ALA A 65 28.11 -5.77 9.67
C ALA A 65 27.09 -5.34 8.60
N MET A 66 27.35 -5.70 7.33
CA MET A 66 26.38 -5.42 6.27
C MET A 66 25.07 -6.18 6.55
N PRO A 67 23.91 -5.50 6.50
CA PRO A 67 22.64 -6.15 6.79
C PRO A 67 22.32 -7.17 5.70
N VAL A 68 21.87 -8.35 6.11
CA VAL A 68 21.40 -9.39 5.19
C VAL A 68 19.88 -9.45 5.14
N ASP A 69 19.37 -9.99 4.05
CA ASP A 69 17.94 -10.21 3.92
C ASP A 69 17.50 -11.35 4.83
N PHE A 70 16.47 -11.13 5.66
CA PHE A 70 15.75 -12.22 6.31
C PHE A 70 14.82 -12.84 5.28
N LEU A 71 14.82 -14.16 5.21
CA LEU A 71 14.21 -14.88 4.11
C LEU A 71 13.46 -16.12 4.58
N ILE A 72 12.17 -16.20 4.28
CA ILE A 72 11.41 -17.44 4.39
C ILE A 72 11.15 -17.93 2.96
N ASP A 73 11.81 -19.03 2.63
CA ASP A 73 11.65 -19.70 1.35
C ASP A 73 10.78 -20.96 1.50
N ALA A 74 9.88 -21.17 0.56
CA ALA A 74 9.16 -22.42 0.45
C ALA A 74 10.01 -23.34 -0.44
N ARG A 75 10.59 -24.41 0.13
CA ARG A 75 11.44 -25.34 -0.64
C ARG A 75 10.69 -25.80 -1.91
N GLY A 76 11.22 -25.44 -3.08
CA GLY A 76 10.72 -25.89 -4.38
C GLY A 76 9.88 -24.87 -5.19
N GLY A 77 9.73 -23.62 -4.75
CA GLY A 77 9.05 -22.56 -5.51
C GLY A 77 10.00 -21.53 -6.15
N LEU A 78 9.55 -20.88 -7.23
CA LEU A 78 10.25 -19.73 -7.86
C LEU A 78 10.06 -18.42 -7.08
N SER A 79 9.17 -18.39 -6.08
CA SER A 79 8.80 -17.20 -5.33
C SER A 79 9.07 -17.40 -3.85
N LYS A 80 9.86 -16.51 -3.26
CA LYS A 80 10.05 -16.47 -1.81
C LYS A 80 8.75 -16.02 -1.16
N PHE A 81 8.39 -16.67 -0.07
CA PHE A 81 7.13 -16.41 0.62
C PHE A 81 7.18 -15.05 1.32
N PHE A 82 8.29 -14.76 2.01
CA PHE A 82 8.47 -13.54 2.79
C PHE A 82 9.94 -13.11 2.82
N ILE A 83 10.20 -11.80 2.67
CA ILE A 83 11.53 -11.21 2.70
C ILE A 83 11.50 -9.93 3.55
N ILE A 84 12.51 -9.73 4.40
CA ILE A 84 12.86 -8.41 4.95
C ILE A 84 14.21 -8.05 4.35
N LYS A 85 14.25 -7.00 3.53
CA LYS A 85 15.47 -6.57 2.85
C LYS A 85 16.38 -5.83 3.81
N GLY A 86 17.55 -6.39 4.10
CA GLY A 86 18.47 -5.83 5.10
C GLY A 86 18.90 -4.39 4.77
N SER A 87 19.13 -4.11 3.49
CA SER A 87 19.65 -2.80 3.05
C SER A 87 18.66 -1.64 3.14
N SER A 88 17.35 -1.90 3.14
CA SER A 88 16.31 -0.85 3.14
C SER A 88 15.27 -0.99 4.26
N GLY A 89 15.26 -2.14 4.95
CA GLY A 89 14.23 -2.54 5.89
C GLY A 89 12.86 -2.81 5.23
N ASN A 90 12.80 -2.92 3.91
CA ASN A 90 11.54 -3.15 3.21
C ASN A 90 11.08 -4.60 3.40
N VAL A 91 9.78 -4.77 3.61
CA VAL A 91 9.13 -6.08 3.74
C VAL A 91 8.47 -6.44 2.41
N ALA A 92 8.67 -7.67 1.96
CA ALA A 92 8.11 -8.19 0.73
C ALA A 92 7.36 -9.51 0.96
N VAL A 93 6.19 -9.64 0.31
CA VAL A 93 5.43 -10.90 0.26
C VAL A 93 5.23 -11.27 -1.21
N GLY A 94 5.79 -12.41 -1.64
CA GLY A 94 5.69 -12.89 -3.03
C GLY A 94 6.48 -12.11 -4.08
N THR A 95 7.46 -11.28 -3.68
CA THR A 95 8.35 -10.53 -4.61
C THR A 95 9.78 -10.38 -4.07
N PHE A 96 10.76 -10.26 -4.99
CA PHE A 96 12.18 -10.08 -4.70
C PHE A 96 12.64 -8.61 -4.69
N SER A 97 11.78 -7.71 -5.17
CA SER A 97 12.16 -6.33 -5.46
C SER A 97 11.16 -5.37 -4.82
N PRO A 98 11.10 -5.31 -3.46
CA PRO A 98 10.21 -4.37 -2.80
C PRO A 98 10.69 -2.94 -3.05
N THR A 99 9.83 -2.15 -3.69
CA THR A 99 10.05 -0.72 -3.92
C THR A 99 9.54 0.12 -2.76
N GLU A 100 8.51 -0.37 -2.06
CA GLU A 100 7.89 0.27 -0.91
C GLU A 100 8.26 -0.42 0.41
N LYS A 101 7.97 0.24 1.54
CA LYS A 101 8.19 -0.34 2.88
C LYS A 101 7.49 -1.68 3.07
N LEU A 102 6.31 -1.84 2.46
CA LEU A 102 5.62 -3.12 2.32
C LEU A 102 5.24 -3.31 0.85
N SER A 103 5.78 -4.33 0.20
CA SER A 103 5.41 -4.71 -1.17
C SER A 103 4.79 -6.10 -1.18
N VAL A 104 3.56 -6.21 -1.69
CA VAL A 104 2.82 -7.47 -1.77
C VAL A 104 2.49 -7.75 -3.24
N ASN A 105 3.03 -8.84 -3.78
CA ASN A 105 2.64 -9.33 -5.10
C ASN A 105 1.45 -10.28 -4.95
N GLY A 106 0.27 -9.70 -4.84
CA GLY A 106 -0.97 -10.44 -4.60
C GLY A 106 -2.05 -9.58 -3.97
N LYS A 107 -3.11 -10.22 -3.50
CA LYS A 107 -4.23 -9.54 -2.83
C LYS A 107 -3.97 -9.44 -1.33
N VAL A 108 -4.29 -8.30 -0.75
CA VAL A 108 -4.33 -8.08 0.71
C VAL A 108 -5.79 -8.08 1.15
N ARG A 109 -6.12 -8.85 2.19
CA ARG A 109 -7.42 -8.80 2.86
C ARG A 109 -7.22 -8.13 4.22
N ALA A 110 -7.98 -7.08 4.49
CA ALA A 110 -8.00 -6.36 5.76
C ALA A 110 -9.45 -6.12 6.18
N GLN A 111 -9.70 -6.02 7.49
CA GLN A 111 -11.00 -5.57 8.00
C GLN A 111 -11.14 -4.05 7.86
N GLU A 112 -10.05 -3.32 8.10
CA GLU A 112 -9.98 -1.87 8.00
C GLU A 112 -8.58 -1.42 7.56
N ILE A 113 -8.51 -0.34 6.81
CA ILE A 113 -7.26 0.33 6.43
C ILE A 113 -7.47 1.84 6.65
N LYS A 114 -6.67 2.43 7.54
CA LYS A 114 -6.58 3.89 7.67
C LYS A 114 -5.51 4.40 6.71
N VAL A 115 -5.92 5.20 5.72
CA VAL A 115 -5.01 5.84 4.76
C VAL A 115 -4.82 7.30 5.16
N GLU A 116 -3.58 7.69 5.46
CA GLU A 116 -3.24 9.07 5.80
C GLU A 116 -2.89 9.83 4.52
N ALA A 117 -3.92 10.32 3.84
CA ALA A 117 -3.78 11.21 2.68
C ALA A 117 -3.81 12.69 3.13
N ALA A 118 -3.00 13.52 2.47
CA ALA A 118 -3.03 14.97 2.64
C ALA A 118 -4.02 15.63 1.68
N ASN A 119 -4.33 16.91 1.92
CA ASN A 119 -5.07 17.79 0.99
C ASN A 119 -6.51 17.37 0.69
N TRP A 120 -7.33 17.17 1.73
CA TRP A 120 -8.77 16.97 1.59
C TRP A 120 -9.47 18.14 0.85
N PRO A 121 -10.43 17.85 -0.04
CA PRO A 121 -10.93 18.80 -1.03
C PRO A 121 -11.93 19.84 -0.52
N ASP A 122 -12.05 20.08 0.79
CA ASP A 122 -12.96 21.08 1.40
C ASP A 122 -12.90 22.49 0.79
N TYR A 123 -11.82 22.81 0.06
CA TYR A 123 -11.69 24.04 -0.68
C TYR A 123 -12.71 24.21 -1.82
N VAL A 124 -13.37 23.14 -2.30
CA VAL A 124 -14.37 23.20 -3.38
C VAL A 124 -15.57 24.08 -3.01
N PHE A 125 -15.92 24.14 -1.72
CA PHE A 125 -17.02 24.96 -1.23
C PHE A 125 -16.65 26.41 -0.91
N LYS A 126 -15.39 26.80 -1.07
CA LYS A 126 -14.95 28.19 -0.83
C LYS A 126 -15.45 29.09 -1.95
N SER A 127 -15.77 30.35 -1.63
CA SER A 127 -16.23 31.35 -2.60
C SER A 127 -15.21 31.67 -3.70
N THR A 128 -13.93 31.39 -3.46
CA THR A 128 -12.84 31.55 -4.43
C THR A 128 -12.70 30.37 -5.38
N TYR A 129 -13.43 29.27 -5.17
CA TYR A 129 -13.38 28.09 -6.02
C TYR A 129 -14.04 28.36 -7.37
N LYS A 130 -13.30 28.11 -8.45
CA LYS A 130 -13.81 28.24 -9.81
C LYS A 130 -14.32 26.89 -10.30
N LEU A 131 -15.65 26.71 -10.23
CA LEU A 131 -16.30 25.54 -10.78
C LEU A 131 -16.16 25.52 -12.30
N THR A 132 -15.72 24.40 -12.86
CA THR A 132 -15.50 24.25 -14.30
C THR A 132 -16.84 24.20 -15.04
N PRO A 133 -17.04 24.95 -16.14
CA PRO A 133 -18.29 24.85 -16.89
C PRO A 133 -18.52 23.43 -17.43
N LEU A 134 -19.77 22.94 -17.38
CA LEU A 134 -20.13 21.60 -17.86
C LEU A 134 -19.79 21.38 -19.35
N ALA A 135 -19.84 22.43 -20.17
CA ALA A 135 -19.45 22.37 -21.58
C ALA A 135 -17.95 22.08 -21.78
N GLU A 136 -17.09 22.61 -20.89
CA GLU A 136 -15.65 22.31 -20.91
C GLU A 136 -15.40 20.87 -20.45
N ILE A 137 -16.12 20.41 -19.43
CA ILE A 137 -16.04 19.02 -18.95
C ILE A 137 -16.49 18.06 -20.06
N GLU A 138 -17.59 18.34 -20.74
CA GLU A 138 -18.09 17.53 -21.86
C GLU A 138 -17.05 17.46 -22.98
N SER A 139 -16.44 18.59 -23.33
CA SER A 139 -15.40 18.66 -24.36
C SER A 139 -14.17 17.83 -23.96
N PHE A 140 -13.78 17.87 -22.68
CA PHE A 140 -12.68 17.06 -22.16
C PHE A 140 -13.00 15.56 -22.24
N ILE A 141 -14.21 15.16 -21.83
CA ILE A 141 -14.65 13.75 -21.86
C ILE A 141 -14.66 13.23 -23.30
N LYS A 142 -15.18 14.00 -24.26
CA LYS A 142 -15.19 13.60 -25.67
C LYS A 142 -13.78 13.39 -26.24
N GLN A 143 -12.80 14.17 -25.78
CA GLN A 143 -11.42 14.09 -26.25
C GLN A 143 -10.61 13.00 -25.55
N ASN A 144 -10.80 12.81 -24.24
CA ASN A 144 -9.92 11.97 -23.41
C ASN A 144 -10.57 10.67 -22.93
N GLY A 145 -11.90 10.56 -22.97
CA GLY A 145 -12.63 9.36 -22.54
C GLY A 145 -12.70 9.15 -21.02
N HIS A 146 -12.30 10.13 -20.22
CA HIS A 146 -12.38 10.12 -18.76
C HIS A 146 -12.61 11.52 -18.19
N LEU A 147 -12.86 11.61 -16.88
CA LEU A 147 -13.07 12.89 -16.20
C LEU A 147 -11.75 13.66 -15.98
N PRO A 148 -11.77 15.01 -15.99
CA PRO A 148 -10.60 15.81 -15.65
C PRO A 148 -10.06 15.48 -14.26
N GLY A 149 -8.76 15.19 -14.16
CA GLY A 149 -8.09 14.86 -12.90
C GLY A 149 -8.31 13.44 -12.39
N VAL A 150 -9.12 12.62 -13.08
CA VAL A 150 -9.26 11.18 -12.80
C VAL A 150 -8.32 10.42 -13.76
N PRO A 151 -7.50 9.48 -13.28
CA PRO A 151 -6.59 8.74 -14.15
C PRO A 151 -7.35 7.90 -15.18
N SER A 152 -6.78 7.77 -16.38
CA SER A 152 -7.40 6.95 -17.42
C SER A 152 -7.26 5.45 -17.11
N ALA A 153 -8.10 4.62 -17.71
CA ALA A 153 -7.98 3.17 -17.59
C ALA A 153 -6.61 2.64 -18.05
N LYS A 154 -6.00 3.30 -19.04
CA LYS A 154 -4.65 2.98 -19.52
C LYS A 154 -3.59 3.28 -18.46
N ASP A 155 -3.70 4.42 -17.78
CA ASP A 155 -2.75 4.80 -16.71
C ASP A 155 -2.87 3.86 -15.52
N VAL A 156 -4.10 3.50 -15.13
CA VAL A 156 -4.36 2.56 -14.02
C VAL A 156 -3.83 1.16 -14.35
N ALA A 157 -3.95 0.71 -15.59
CA ALA A 157 -3.44 -0.61 -15.99
C ALA A 157 -1.90 -0.69 -15.93
N GLY A 158 -1.19 0.41 -16.20
CA GLY A 158 0.27 0.44 -16.19
C GLY A 158 0.88 0.72 -14.82
N ASN A 159 0.32 1.71 -14.10
CA ASN A 159 0.92 2.25 -12.87
C ASN A 159 0.17 1.87 -11.59
N GLY A 160 -1.00 1.23 -11.73
CA GLY A 160 -1.90 0.99 -10.60
C GLY A 160 -2.60 2.28 -10.15
N ILE A 161 -3.11 2.27 -8.91
CA ILE A 161 -3.80 3.41 -8.33
C ILE A 161 -3.38 3.62 -6.88
N GLU A 162 -3.04 4.86 -6.55
CA GLU A 162 -2.82 5.26 -5.17
C GLU A 162 -4.17 5.49 -4.48
N VAL A 163 -4.53 4.58 -3.58
CA VAL A 163 -5.87 4.57 -2.94
C VAL A 163 -6.20 5.90 -2.25
N GLY A 164 -5.24 6.48 -1.52
CA GLY A 164 -5.43 7.75 -0.81
C GLY A 164 -5.64 8.93 -1.76
N ALA A 165 -4.75 9.12 -2.73
CA ALA A 165 -4.86 10.19 -3.72
C ALA A 165 -6.14 10.06 -4.57
N ASN A 166 -6.50 8.84 -4.96
CA ASN A 166 -7.73 8.59 -5.68
C ASN A 166 -8.98 8.92 -4.85
N GLN A 167 -9.00 8.60 -3.55
CA GLN A 167 -10.11 8.94 -2.67
C GLN A 167 -10.30 10.47 -2.57
N VAL A 168 -9.19 11.23 -2.51
CA VAL A 168 -9.23 12.71 -2.53
C VAL A 168 -9.81 13.22 -3.84
N VAL A 169 -9.37 12.68 -4.98
CA VAL A 169 -9.90 13.06 -6.30
C VAL A 169 -11.39 12.73 -6.42
N LEU A 170 -11.81 11.53 -6.00
CA LEU A 170 -13.22 11.12 -6.04
C LEU A 170 -14.10 12.01 -5.17
N LEU A 171 -13.66 12.34 -3.95
CA LEU A 171 -14.40 13.24 -3.08
C LEU A 171 -14.54 14.63 -3.71
N LYS A 172 -13.46 15.18 -4.29
CA LYS A 172 -13.52 16.45 -5.03
C LYS A 172 -14.60 16.41 -6.12
N LYS A 173 -14.68 15.30 -6.87
CA LYS A 173 -15.69 15.14 -7.93
C LYS A 173 -17.11 15.07 -7.38
N ILE A 174 -17.32 14.41 -6.23
CA ILE A 174 -18.62 14.38 -5.55
C ILE A 174 -19.03 15.78 -5.10
N GLU A 175 -18.10 16.57 -4.57
CA GLU A 175 -18.38 17.95 -4.15
C GLU A 175 -18.69 18.86 -5.34
N GLU A 176 -17.93 18.76 -6.44
CA GLU A 176 -18.21 19.48 -7.69
C GLU A 176 -19.59 19.09 -8.26
N LEU A 177 -19.93 17.79 -8.28
CA LEU A 177 -21.26 17.30 -8.69
C LEU A 177 -22.37 17.88 -7.81
N THR A 178 -22.13 18.00 -6.50
CA THR A 178 -23.09 18.60 -5.58
C THR A 178 -23.33 20.08 -5.92
N LEU A 179 -22.29 20.84 -6.28
CA LEU A 179 -22.44 22.22 -6.73
C LEU A 179 -23.25 22.33 -8.03
N TYR A 180 -23.00 21.48 -9.03
CA TYR A 180 -23.80 21.47 -10.26
C TYR A 180 -25.26 21.11 -9.99
N LEU A 181 -25.54 20.18 -9.07
CA LEU A 181 -26.92 19.82 -8.69
C LEU A 181 -27.65 20.99 -8.03
N ILE A 182 -26.98 21.73 -7.14
CA ILE A 182 -27.54 22.94 -6.52
C ILE A 182 -27.85 24.00 -7.58
N GLU A 183 -26.94 24.23 -8.53
CA GLU A 183 -27.14 25.17 -9.64
C GLU A 183 -28.31 24.74 -10.54
N LEU A 184 -28.38 23.45 -10.89
CA LEU A 184 -29.45 22.87 -11.68
C LEU A 184 -30.81 23.03 -10.99
N GLN A 185 -30.89 22.76 -9.68
CA GLN A 185 -32.11 22.94 -8.89
C GLN A 185 -32.58 24.40 -8.88
N LYS A 186 -31.67 25.36 -8.72
CA LYS A 186 -31.99 26.79 -8.83
C LYS A 186 -32.52 27.13 -10.23
N GLY A 187 -31.92 26.57 -11.27
CA GLY A 187 -32.39 26.70 -12.66
C GLY A 187 -33.83 26.20 -12.84
N PHE A 188 -34.15 25.02 -12.31
CA PHE A 188 -35.50 24.46 -12.35
C PHE A 188 -36.52 25.34 -11.64
N GLN A 189 -36.19 25.85 -10.45
CA GLN A 189 -37.09 26.75 -9.71
C GLN A 189 -37.35 28.06 -10.48
N LEU A 190 -36.32 28.61 -11.11
CA LEU A 190 -36.48 29.81 -11.95
C LEU A 190 -37.34 29.55 -13.17
N GLN A 191 -37.19 28.40 -13.82
CA GLN A 191 -38.05 28.01 -14.94
C GLN A 191 -39.50 27.80 -14.49
N ALA A 192 -39.74 27.13 -13.37
CA ALA A 192 -41.07 26.94 -12.82
C ALA A 192 -41.78 28.28 -12.53
N LYS A 193 -41.07 29.25 -11.93
CA LYS A 193 -41.60 30.60 -11.72
C LYS A 193 -41.93 31.32 -13.03
N LYS A 194 -41.09 31.17 -14.06
CA LYS A 194 -41.35 31.75 -15.39
C LYS A 194 -42.62 31.16 -16.01
N ILE A 195 -42.81 29.85 -15.88
CA ILE A 195 -44.01 29.16 -16.37
C ILE A 195 -45.26 29.68 -15.64
N GLU A 196 -45.23 29.79 -14.32
CA GLU A 196 -46.35 30.33 -13.51
C GLU A 196 -46.74 31.77 -13.92
N ILE A 197 -45.73 32.62 -14.17
CA ILE A 197 -45.96 33.99 -14.65
C ILE A 197 -46.60 33.98 -16.04
N GLN A 198 -46.08 33.18 -16.97
CA GLN A 198 -46.61 33.06 -18.33
C GLN A 198 -48.05 32.54 -18.35
N GLU A 199 -48.38 31.55 -17.52
CA GLU A 199 -49.74 31.03 -17.38
C GLU A 199 -50.70 32.10 -16.87
N SER A 200 -50.26 32.90 -15.89
CA SER A 200 -51.03 34.02 -15.35
C SER A 200 -51.32 35.09 -16.41
N GLU A 201 -50.33 35.42 -17.24
CA GLU A 201 -50.49 36.36 -18.36
C GLU A 201 -51.44 35.82 -19.45
N ILE A 202 -51.30 34.55 -19.83
CA ILE A 202 -52.19 33.88 -20.78
C ILE A 202 -53.64 33.93 -20.27
N ASN A 203 -53.86 33.68 -18.98
CA ASN A 203 -55.19 33.71 -18.38
C ASN A 203 -55.77 35.13 -18.37
N ARG A 204 -54.96 36.15 -18.08
CA ARG A 204 -55.39 37.55 -18.14
C ARG A 204 -55.81 37.95 -19.57
N LEU A 205 -55.03 37.56 -20.57
CA LEU A 205 -55.33 37.85 -21.98
C LEU A 205 -56.62 37.14 -22.43
N LYS A 206 -56.82 35.87 -22.04
CA LYS A 206 -58.06 35.14 -22.31
C LYS A 206 -59.29 35.79 -21.66
N TRP A 207 -59.14 36.34 -20.46
CA TRP A 207 -60.23 37.05 -19.77
C TRP A 207 -60.59 38.34 -20.50
N ASN A 208 -59.62 39.12 -20.97
CA ASN A 208 -59.85 40.35 -21.74
C ASN A 208 -60.49 40.12 -23.13
N MET A 209 -60.53 38.88 -23.62
CA MET A 209 -61.10 38.52 -24.92
C MET A 209 -62.56 38.02 -24.84
N LYS A 210 -63.08 37.80 -23.63
CA LYS A 210 -64.48 37.45 -23.40
C LYS A 210 -65.30 38.69 -23.07
#